data_AF-A0A9E4A1W7-F1
#
_entry.id   AF-A0A9E4A1W7-F1
#
_cell.length_a   1.000
_cell.length_b   1.000
_cell.length_c   1.000
_cell.angle_alpha   90.00
_cell.angle_beta   90.00
_cell.angle_gamma   90.00
#
_symmetry.space_group_name_H-M   'P 1'
#
loop_
_entity.id
_entity.type
_entity.pdbx_description
1 polymer ?
#
loop_
_entity_poly.entity_id
_entity_poly.type
_entity_poly.pdbx_seq_one_letter_code
_entity_poly.pdbx_strand_id
1 'polypeptide(L)'
;MIRELRLRHTRIWLVLAIVLPVGYAASLAGRVAIPEDPGEGLRTPDLPGSAILELAGGWGGLPIRGRVFARPEAGPWLELHPLEDLRRPDVLVYWTARLGERGVPDGARLLGALAGTQRRRFALPEAAADGGHLLLYSLGHQRRVASAPLPRFDPRVLR
;
A
#
# COMPACT_ATOMS: atom_id res chain seq x y z
N MET A 1 -13.56 -49.37 28.12
CA MET A 1 -12.83 -48.08 28.06
C MET A 1 -12.73 -47.43 26.66
N ILE A 2 -12.62 -48.18 25.55
CA ILE A 2 -12.47 -47.59 24.20
C ILE A 2 -13.71 -46.78 23.71
N ARG A 3 -14.91 -47.06 24.24
CA ARG A 3 -16.17 -46.42 23.81
C ARG A 3 -16.28 -44.96 24.24
N GLU A 4 -15.82 -44.61 25.45
CA GLU A 4 -15.87 -43.22 25.94
C GLU A 4 -14.90 -42.31 25.18
N LEU A 5 -13.73 -42.84 24.82
CA LEU A 5 -12.74 -42.11 24.01
C LEU A 5 -13.29 -41.77 22.62
N ARG A 6 -13.99 -42.71 21.96
CA ARG A 6 -14.63 -42.45 20.67
C ARG A 6 -15.71 -41.37 20.78
N LEU A 7 -16.55 -41.41 21.81
CA LEU A 7 -17.60 -40.40 22.01
C LEU A 7 -17.03 -39.00 22.23
N ARG A 8 -15.93 -38.87 23.00
CA ARG A 8 -15.23 -37.59 23.19
C ARG A 8 -14.64 -37.09 21.87
N HIS A 9 -14.00 -37.97 21.10
CA HIS A 9 -13.40 -37.61 19.82
C HIS A 9 -14.46 -37.16 18.80
N THR A 10 -15.58 -37.89 18.69
CA THR A 10 -16.69 -37.51 17.82
C THR A 10 -17.28 -36.16 18.22
N ARG A 11 -17.46 -35.89 19.53
CA ARG A 11 -17.94 -34.57 20.00
C ARG A 11 -16.99 -33.43 19.65
N ILE A 12 -15.68 -33.61 19.88
CA ILE A 12 -14.67 -32.60 19.52
C ILE A 12 -14.70 -32.33 18.02
N TRP A 13 -14.74 -33.37 17.18
CA TRP A 13 -14.84 -33.22 15.73
C TRP A 13 -16.11 -32.50 15.29
N LEU A 14 -17.25 -32.79 15.91
CA LEU A 14 -18.53 -32.14 15.61
C LEU A 14 -18.49 -30.65 15.96
N VAL A 15 -17.94 -30.30 17.12
CA VAL A 15 -17.73 -28.91 17.52
C VAL A 15 -16.80 -28.21 16.53
N LEU A 16 -15.67 -28.83 16.16
CA LEU A 16 -14.73 -28.25 15.20
C LEU A 16 -15.38 -28.04 13.82
N ALA A 17 -16.13 -29.03 13.34
CA ALA A 17 -16.82 -28.99 12.05
C ALA A 17 -17.86 -27.87 11.95
N ILE A 18 -18.36 -27.36 13.09
CA ILE A 18 -19.29 -26.22 13.13
C ILE A 18 -18.54 -24.91 13.38
N VAL A 19 -17.66 -24.87 14.38
CA VAL A 19 -16.96 -23.64 14.78
C VAL A 19 -16.03 -23.14 13.69
N LEU A 20 -15.33 -24.04 13.00
CA LEU A 20 -14.33 -23.69 12.01
C LEU A 20 -14.92 -23.02 10.76
N PRO A 21 -15.98 -23.53 10.10
CA PRO A 21 -16.60 -22.82 8.99
C PRO A 21 -17.28 -21.51 9.40
N VAL A 22 -17.87 -21.43 10.60
CA VAL A 22 -18.46 -20.16 11.09
C VAL A 22 -17.37 -19.11 11.32
N GLY A 23 -16.28 -19.48 11.97
CA GLY A 23 -15.13 -18.59 12.16
C GLY A 23 -14.49 -18.17 10.84
N TYR A 24 -14.39 -19.10 9.88
CA TYR A 24 -13.91 -18.82 8.53
C TYR A 24 -14.82 -17.83 7.79
N ALA A 25 -16.14 -18.04 7.81
CA ALA A 25 -17.11 -17.15 7.19
C ALA A 25 -17.10 -15.75 7.82
N ALA A 26 -17.04 -15.66 9.16
CA ALA A 26 -16.93 -14.40 9.87
C ALA A 26 -15.63 -13.65 9.53
N SER A 27 -14.51 -14.37 9.41
CA SER A 27 -13.23 -13.82 8.96
C SER A 27 -13.30 -13.30 7.53
N LEU A 28 -13.97 -14.01 6.63
CA LEU A 28 -14.16 -13.56 5.24
C LEU A 28 -15.04 -12.32 5.15
N ALA A 29 -16.14 -12.29 5.92
CA ALA A 29 -17.08 -11.16 5.97
C ALA A 29 -16.46 -9.90 6.60
N GLY A 30 -15.50 -10.06 7.52
CA GLY A 30 -14.76 -8.95 8.13
C GLY A 30 -13.65 -8.37 7.25
N ARG A 31 -13.43 -8.89 6.04
CA ARG A 31 -12.41 -8.33 5.14
C ARG A 31 -12.85 -6.95 4.67
N VAL A 32 -12.00 -5.97 4.95
CA VAL A 32 -12.10 -4.62 4.40
C VAL A 32 -12.01 -4.74 2.87
N ALA A 33 -12.95 -4.14 2.16
CA ALA A 33 -12.93 -4.10 0.70
C ALA A 33 -11.58 -3.55 0.23
N ILE A 34 -10.94 -4.25 -0.71
CA ILE A 34 -9.76 -3.72 -1.39
C ILE A 34 -10.25 -2.49 -2.14
N PRO A 35 -9.73 -1.29 -1.87
CA PRO A 35 -10.16 -0.11 -2.61
C PRO A 35 -9.83 -0.33 -4.09
N GLU A 36 -10.78 -0.04 -4.98
CA GLU A 36 -10.56 -0.13 -6.42
C GLU A 36 -9.34 0.72 -6.80
N ASP A 37 -8.38 0.11 -7.50
CA ASP A 37 -7.14 0.75 -7.91
C ASP A 37 -7.49 1.86 -8.94
N PRO A 38 -7.36 3.16 -8.60
CA PRO A 38 -7.77 4.24 -9.49
C PRO A 38 -6.85 4.38 -10.71
N GLY A 39 -5.76 3.63 -10.75
CA GLY A 39 -4.98 3.38 -11.94
C GLY A 39 -4.03 2.25 -11.65
N GLU A 40 -4.14 1.15 -12.40
CA GLU A 40 -3.09 0.12 -12.43
C GLU A 40 -1.76 0.85 -12.50
N GLY A 41 -0.99 0.82 -11.41
CA GLY A 41 0.33 1.44 -11.38
C GLY A 41 1.09 0.91 -12.58
N LEU A 42 1.19 1.73 -13.62
CA LEU A 42 1.59 1.29 -14.95
C LEU A 42 2.94 0.60 -14.75
N ARG A 43 3.00 -0.71 -15.00
CA ARG A 43 4.26 -1.45 -15.14
C ARG A 43 4.93 -0.96 -16.42
N THR A 44 5.32 0.30 -16.42
CA THR A 44 5.83 0.96 -17.61
C THR A 44 7.33 0.67 -17.70
N PRO A 45 7.83 0.22 -18.86
CA PRO A 45 9.26 0.21 -19.12
C PRO A 45 9.78 1.65 -19.00
N ASP A 46 11.06 1.79 -18.62
CA ASP A 46 11.79 3.03 -18.41
C ASP A 46 11.35 4.14 -19.40
N LEU A 47 10.36 4.96 -19.02
CA LEU A 47 10.07 6.17 -19.80
C LEU A 47 11.23 7.13 -19.57
N PRO A 48 11.83 7.68 -20.63
CA PRO A 48 12.84 8.72 -20.51
C PRO A 48 12.19 9.97 -19.90
N GLY A 49 12.79 10.43 -18.80
CA GLY A 49 12.44 11.65 -18.09
C GLY A 49 13.47 11.89 -17.00
N SER A 50 13.89 13.14 -16.81
CA SER A 50 14.72 13.51 -15.67
C SER A 50 13.85 13.51 -14.41
N ALA A 51 14.36 12.92 -13.33
CA ALA A 51 13.71 13.02 -12.03
C ALA A 51 13.86 14.47 -11.55
N ILE A 52 12.73 15.13 -11.27
CA ILE A 52 12.72 16.49 -10.73
C ILE A 52 12.98 16.51 -9.22
N LEU A 53 12.68 15.40 -8.55
CA LEU A 53 12.89 15.23 -7.12
C LEU A 53 13.25 13.77 -6.81
N GLU A 54 14.29 13.57 -6.01
CA GLU A 54 14.61 12.26 -5.44
C GLU A 54 14.23 12.26 -3.96
N LEU A 55 13.35 11.33 -3.59
CA LEU A 55 12.90 11.12 -2.22
C LEU A 55 13.88 10.15 -1.55
N ALA A 56 15.02 10.71 -1.11
CA ALA A 56 16.02 9.99 -0.36
C ALA A 56 15.59 9.91 1.12
N GLY A 57 15.08 8.74 1.53
CA GLY A 57 14.75 8.45 2.93
C GLY A 57 13.31 8.79 3.34
N GLY A 58 13.05 8.72 4.64
CA GLY A 58 11.71 8.93 5.21
C GLY A 58 10.81 7.69 5.26
N TRP A 59 11.20 6.56 4.66
CA TRP A 59 10.36 5.34 4.63
C TRP A 59 10.43 4.48 5.90
N GLY A 60 10.68 5.08 7.07
CA GLY A 60 10.66 4.36 8.35
C GLY A 60 11.64 3.17 8.42
N GLY A 61 12.79 3.28 7.75
CA GLY A 61 13.80 2.21 7.67
C GLY A 61 13.57 1.19 6.55
N LEU A 62 12.52 1.33 5.75
CA LEU A 62 12.33 0.51 4.56
C LEU A 62 13.29 0.96 3.44
N PRO A 63 13.94 0.01 2.74
CA PRO A 63 14.87 0.31 1.65
C PRO A 63 14.08 0.63 0.36
N ILE A 64 13.41 1.77 0.32
CA ILE A 64 12.63 2.24 -0.83
C ILE A 64 13.27 3.51 -1.38
N ARG A 65 13.51 3.54 -2.70
CA ARG A 65 13.89 4.75 -3.42
C ARG A 65 12.66 5.34 -4.09
N GLY A 66 12.36 6.60 -3.79
CA GLY A 66 11.28 7.34 -4.45
C GLY A 66 11.84 8.40 -5.39
N ARG A 67 11.20 8.61 -6.53
CA ARG A 67 11.51 9.68 -7.48
C ARG A 67 10.24 10.30 -7.99
N VAL A 68 10.21 11.61 -8.14
CA VAL A 68 9.12 12.33 -8.79
C VAL A 68 9.59 12.78 -10.15
N PHE A 69 8.75 12.54 -11.14
CA PHE A 69 8.92 12.99 -12.51
C PHE A 69 7.79 13.95 -12.83
N ALA A 70 8.08 14.99 -13.60
CA ALA A 70 7.06 15.81 -14.21
C ALA A 70 7.11 15.62 -15.73
N ARG A 71 5.93 15.45 -16.34
CA ARG A 71 5.78 15.55 -17.79
C ARG A 71 4.72 16.61 -18.10
N PRO A 72 5.02 17.58 -18.97
CA PRO A 72 4.10 18.69 -19.27
C PRO A 72 2.69 18.23 -19.68
N GLU A 73 2.58 17.11 -20.39
CA GLU A 73 1.32 16.62 -20.97
C GLU A 73 0.56 15.64 -20.07
N ALA A 74 1.22 15.02 -19.09
CA ALA A 74 0.66 13.90 -18.31
C ALA A 74 0.64 14.15 -16.80
N GLY A 75 1.03 15.34 -16.35
CA GLY A 75 1.12 15.70 -14.93
C GLY A 75 2.33 15.07 -14.22
N PRO A 76 2.39 15.18 -12.88
CA PRO A 76 3.46 14.59 -12.08
C PRO A 76 3.21 13.12 -11.76
N TRP A 77 4.29 12.33 -11.72
CA TRP A 77 4.27 10.90 -11.47
C TRP A 77 5.29 10.55 -10.38
N LEU A 78 4.90 9.68 -9.46
CA LEU A 78 5.76 9.11 -8.43
C LEU A 78 6.24 7.73 -8.88
N GLU A 79 7.54 7.54 -8.94
CA GLU A 79 8.17 6.22 -9.04
C GLU A 79 8.63 5.76 -7.65
N LEU A 80 8.24 4.55 -7.26
CA LEU A 80 8.76 3.86 -6.08
C LEU A 80 9.48 2.60 -6.51
N HIS A 81 10.70 2.41 -6.00
CA HIS A 81 11.52 1.23 -6.21
C HIS A 81 11.89 0.63 -4.85
N PRO A 82 11.20 -0.44 -4.43
CA PRO A 82 11.64 -1.26 -3.30
C PRO A 82 12.94 -1.96 -3.68
N LEU A 83 14.02 -1.69 -2.95
CA LEU A 83 15.32 -2.33 -3.17
C LEU A 83 15.34 -3.76 -2.63
N GLU A 84 14.43 -4.06 -1.69
CA GLU A 84 14.21 -5.39 -1.13
C GLU A 84 12.71 -5.67 -1.09
N ASP A 85 12.34 -6.95 -0.99
CA ASP A 85 10.95 -7.32 -0.72
C ASP A 85 10.55 -6.77 0.65
N LEU A 86 9.47 -5.98 0.67
CA LEU A 86 8.97 -5.34 1.88
C LEU A 86 8.51 -6.35 2.95
N ARG A 87 8.35 -7.64 2.61
CA ARG A 87 7.86 -8.71 3.51
C ARG A 87 6.53 -8.32 4.18
N ARG A 88 5.71 -7.56 3.47
CA ARG A 88 4.38 -7.13 3.91
C ARG A 88 3.38 -7.46 2.80
N PRO A 89 2.28 -8.15 3.13
CA PRO A 89 1.19 -8.37 2.19
C PRO A 89 0.46 -7.06 1.94
N ASP A 90 0.01 -6.88 0.69
CA ASP A 90 -0.96 -5.88 0.27
C ASP A 90 -0.61 -4.44 0.71
N VAL A 91 0.60 -4.00 0.39
CA VAL A 91 1.03 -2.62 0.67
C VAL A 91 0.42 -1.69 -0.38
N LEU A 92 -0.32 -0.70 0.08
CA LEU A 92 -0.94 0.35 -0.70
C LEU A 92 -0.21 1.67 -0.47
N VAL A 93 -0.11 2.47 -1.53
CA VAL A 93 0.53 3.79 -1.52
C VAL A 93 -0.55 4.84 -1.56
N TYR A 94 -0.53 5.77 -0.61
CA TYR A 94 -1.43 6.91 -0.55
C TYR A 94 -0.66 8.23 -0.59
N TRP A 95 -1.29 9.28 -1.11
CA TRP A 95 -0.86 10.65 -0.90
C TRP A 95 -1.88 11.39 -0.02
N THR A 96 -1.41 12.27 0.85
CA THR A 96 -2.28 13.17 1.62
C THR A 96 -1.59 14.51 1.87
N ALA A 97 -2.37 15.58 1.96
CA ALA A 97 -1.87 16.90 2.34
C ALA A 97 -1.49 16.97 3.84
N ARG A 98 -2.11 16.15 4.70
CA ARG A 98 -1.87 16.17 6.16
C ARG A 98 -1.67 14.76 6.70
N LEU A 99 -0.55 14.56 7.40
CA LEU A 99 -0.29 13.29 8.06
C LEU A 99 -1.16 13.18 9.33
N GLY A 100 -2.05 12.19 9.36
CA GLY A 100 -2.80 11.83 10.56
C GLY A 100 -1.95 11.01 11.54
N GLU A 101 -2.43 10.85 12.77
CA GLU A 101 -1.69 10.12 13.81
C GLU A 101 -1.64 8.61 13.55
N ARG A 102 -2.76 8.02 13.13
CA ARG A 102 -2.90 6.57 12.90
C ARG A 102 -3.67 6.29 11.62
N GLY A 103 -3.34 5.17 10.98
CA GLY A 103 -4.05 4.67 9.80
C GLY A 103 -3.87 5.53 8.55
N VAL A 104 -4.87 5.47 7.67
CA VAL A 104 -4.99 6.29 6.46
C VAL A 104 -5.86 7.51 6.80
N PRO A 105 -5.36 8.74 6.69
CA PRO A 105 -6.13 9.94 7.01
C PRO A 105 -7.33 10.15 6.08
N ASP A 106 -8.35 10.85 6.58
CA ASP A 106 -9.45 11.34 5.74
C ASP A 106 -8.90 12.27 4.65
N GLY A 107 -9.37 12.08 3.41
CA GLY A 107 -8.89 12.82 2.24
C GLY A 107 -7.55 12.32 1.68
N ALA A 108 -6.98 11.23 2.23
CA ALA A 108 -5.87 10.55 1.56
C ALA A 108 -6.35 9.93 0.24
N ARG A 109 -5.57 10.13 -0.82
CA ARG A 109 -5.84 9.60 -2.15
C ARG A 109 -5.01 8.35 -2.39
N LEU A 110 -5.67 7.24 -2.73
CA LEU A 110 -4.99 6.02 -3.13
C LEU A 110 -4.28 6.26 -4.46
N LEU A 111 -2.99 5.91 -4.51
CA LEU A 111 -2.17 5.96 -5.72
C LEU A 111 -2.07 4.60 -6.39
N GLY A 112 -2.08 3.52 -5.61
CA GLY A 112 -2.09 2.13 -6.09
C GLY A 112 -1.34 1.17 -5.17
N ALA A 113 -1.17 -0.07 -5.62
CA ALA A 113 -0.48 -1.11 -4.87
C ALA A 113 1.05 -1.13 -5.12
N LEU A 114 1.83 -1.36 -4.06
CA LEU A 114 3.26 -1.60 -4.08
C LEU A 114 3.55 -3.04 -3.65
N ALA A 115 4.10 -3.85 -4.54
CA ALA A 115 4.41 -5.25 -4.25
C ALA A 115 5.68 -5.71 -4.94
N GLY A 116 6.43 -6.58 -4.26
CA GLY A 116 7.70 -7.13 -4.71
C GLY A 116 8.82 -6.09 -4.73
N THR A 117 9.81 -6.31 -5.59
CA THR A 117 10.99 -5.45 -5.81
C THR A 117 10.91 -4.64 -7.11
N GLN A 118 9.79 -4.71 -7.82
CA GLN A 118 9.65 -4.03 -9.10
C GLN A 118 9.45 -2.52 -8.91
N ARG A 119 10.05 -1.72 -9.79
CA ARG A 119 9.73 -0.29 -9.91
C ARG A 119 8.26 -0.15 -10.28
N ARG A 120 7.55 0.74 -9.59
CA ARG A 120 6.17 1.09 -9.90
C ARG A 120 6.02 2.59 -10.00
N ARG A 121 5.19 3.01 -10.96
CA ARG A 121 4.87 4.42 -11.18
C ARG A 121 3.41 4.66 -10.90
N PHE A 122 3.13 5.79 -10.26
CA PHE A 122 1.81 6.20 -9.84
C PHE A 122 1.57 7.64 -10.27
N ALA A 123 0.39 7.92 -10.82
CA ALA A 123 0.00 9.30 -11.11
C ALA A 123 -0.20 10.04 -9.79
N LEU A 124 0.43 11.20 -9.64
CA LEU A 124 0.19 12.06 -8.49
C LEU A 124 -0.98 13.02 -8.79
N PRO A 125 -1.84 13.32 -7.81
CA PRO A 125 -2.83 14.37 -7.97
C PRO A 125 -2.14 15.73 -8.13
N GLU A 126 -2.75 16.67 -8.83
CA GLU A 126 -2.21 18.02 -9.02
C GLU A 126 -1.87 18.71 -7.70
N ALA A 127 -2.73 18.54 -6.68
CA ALA A 127 -2.52 19.06 -5.33
C ALA A 127 -1.25 18.53 -4.64
N ALA A 128 -0.62 17.46 -5.14
CA ALA A 128 0.65 16.97 -4.62
C ALA A 128 1.82 17.92 -4.93
N ALA A 129 1.69 18.80 -5.93
CA ALA A 129 2.69 19.83 -6.22
C ALA A 129 2.88 20.81 -5.04
N ASP A 130 1.81 21.04 -4.26
CA ASP A 130 1.83 21.86 -3.04
C ASP A 130 2.48 21.14 -1.83
N GLY A 131 2.98 19.93 -2.05
CA GLY A 131 3.62 19.06 -1.06
C GLY A 131 2.63 18.16 -0.33
N GLY A 132 3.10 17.50 0.72
CA GLY A 132 2.29 16.63 1.58
C GLY A 132 3.08 15.44 2.07
N HIS A 133 2.41 14.28 2.13
CA HIS A 133 2.99 13.04 2.63
C HIS A 133 2.59 11.86 1.75
N LEU A 134 3.54 10.97 1.52
CA LEU A 134 3.31 9.64 0.98
C LEU A 134 3.19 8.66 2.14
N LEU A 135 2.17 7.82 2.11
CA LEU A 135 1.92 6.81 3.14
C LEU A 135 1.94 5.42 2.51
N LEU A 136 2.61 4.49 3.19
CA LEU A 136 2.50 3.07 2.92
C LEU A 136 1.61 2.43 3.97
N TYR A 137 0.55 1.77 3.54
CA TYR A 137 -0.41 1.10 4.41
C TYR A 137 -0.53 -0.37 4.01
N SER A 138 -0.36 -1.28 4.96
CA SER A 138 -0.56 -2.71 4.70
C SER A 138 -2.01 -3.05 5.02
N LEU A 139 -2.77 -3.41 3.99
CA LEU A 139 -4.17 -3.79 4.14
C LEU A 139 -4.30 -5.05 5.00
N GLY A 140 -3.45 -6.06 4.74
CA GLY A 140 -3.44 -7.31 5.49
C GLY A 140 -3.13 -7.16 6.99
N HIS A 141 -2.34 -6.15 7.37
CA HIS A 141 -2.04 -5.85 8.78
C HIS A 141 -2.85 -4.68 9.35
N GLN A 142 -3.72 -4.05 8.54
CA GLN A 142 -4.51 -2.88 8.89
C GLN A 142 -3.71 -1.77 9.61
N ARG A 143 -2.50 -1.48 9.11
CA ARG A 143 -1.64 -0.47 9.75
C ARG A 143 -0.76 0.29 8.76
N ARG A 144 -0.44 1.52 9.13
CA ARG A 144 0.59 2.31 8.46
C ARG A 144 1.94 1.62 8.67
N VAL A 145 2.63 1.36 7.56
CA VAL A 145 3.96 0.75 7.54
C VAL A 145 5.03 1.84 7.60
N ALA A 146 4.86 2.89 6.79
CA ALA A 146 5.79 4.01 6.73
C ALA A 146 5.11 5.26 6.18
N SER A 147 5.76 6.41 6.35
CA SER A 147 5.34 7.67 5.73
C SER A 147 6.54 8.54 5.39
N ALA A 148 6.64 9.01 4.15
CA ALA A 148 7.69 9.92 3.71
C ALA A 148 7.10 11.30 3.38
N PRO A 149 7.76 12.41 3.75
CA PRO A 149 7.34 13.73 3.31
C PRO A 149 7.52 13.85 1.79
N LEU A 150 6.56 14.52 1.14
CA LEU A 150 6.66 14.94 -0.25
C LEU A 150 6.87 16.45 -0.26
N PRO A 151 8.10 16.93 -0.51
CA PRO A 151 8.38 18.36 -0.69
C PRO A 151 7.54 18.95 -1.81
N ARG A 152 7.31 20.27 -1.74
CA ARG A 152 6.78 21.05 -2.86
C ARG A 152 7.70 20.92 -4.06
N PHE A 153 7.11 20.77 -5.23
CA PHE A 153 7.84 20.71 -6.50
C PHE A 153 7.07 21.47 -7.58
N ASP A 154 7.80 22.04 -8.54
CA ASP A 154 7.18 22.69 -9.69
C ASP A 154 7.05 21.67 -10.84
N PRO A 155 5.82 21.28 -11.24
CA PRO A 155 5.62 20.34 -12.33
C PRO A 155 6.01 20.92 -13.70
N ARG A 156 6.33 22.22 -13.81
CA ARG A 156 6.73 22.88 -15.06
C ARG A 156 8.23 22.95 -15.26
N VAL A 157 9.03 22.70 -14.22
CA VAL A 157 10.49 22.78 -14.30
C VAL A 157 11.07 21.42 -14.65
N LEU A 158 11.34 21.21 -15.94
CA LEU A 158 12.20 20.13 -16.41
C LEU A 158 13.66 20.62 -16.29
N ARG A 159 14.44 20.00 -15.39
CA ARG A 159 15.90 20.19 -15.34
C ARG A 159 16.61 19.09 -16.13
#